data_AF-A0AA41SAU8-F1
#
_entry.id   AF-A0AA41SAU8-F1
#
_cell.length_a   1.000
_cell.length_b   1.000
_cell.length_c   1.000
_cell.angle_alpha   90.00
_cell.angle_beta   90.00
_cell.angle_gamma   90.00
#
_symmetry.space_group_name_H-M   'P 1'
#
loop_
_entity.id
_entity.type
_entity.pdbx_description
1 polymer ?
#
loop_
_entity_poly.entity_id
_entity_poly.type
_entity_poly.pdbx_seq_one_letter_code
_entity_poly.pdbx_strand_id
1 'polypeptide(L)'
;MKYTERYHSSHPCKLHLVNHQRTPYICDGCMEIGFGSCYRCEECNYDLHPDCISAASSISHPFYRKCNFKFLKSPRGERLCDACGGDVKGFVYHCEKSGRDLHPCCSKLPIQIESEGVKLNLQEKLTVECSWCGKRRLWDKVTGWSYVSTCNEFHFHVNCVKEMLMKIWERGHFNTQNAPRIGYSDGEIKNENINIFMTMDRRIVGNTEQRTVNRTRIRDGVEKYWRIAKLVMRTIISTILGDPTLAITWLVESLISSS
;
A
#
# COMPACT_ATOMS: atom_id res chain seq x y z
N MET A 1 -0.46 10.34 29.67
CA MET A 1 -0.90 9.56 28.48
C MET A 1 -0.62 8.09 28.78
N LYS A 2 -1.64 7.22 28.78
CA LYS A 2 -1.42 5.78 28.98
C LYS A 2 -0.93 5.21 27.65
N TYR A 3 0.37 5.04 27.51
CA TYR A 3 0.93 4.31 26.37
C TYR A 3 0.39 2.87 26.43
N THR A 4 -0.27 2.42 25.36
CA THR A 4 -0.79 1.06 25.25
C THR A 4 0.39 0.11 25.08
N GLU A 5 0.98 -0.36 26.19
CA GLU A 5 2.06 -1.35 26.19
C GLU A 5 1.54 -2.73 25.79
N ARG A 6 2.36 -3.48 25.04
CA ARG A 6 2.02 -4.86 24.64
C ARG A 6 3.26 -5.75 24.59
N TYR A 7 3.03 -7.03 24.86
CA TYR A 7 4.01 -8.09 24.61
C TYR A 7 3.65 -8.82 23.32
N HIS A 8 4.66 -9.31 22.61
CA HIS A 8 4.47 -10.19 21.46
C HIS A 8 5.30 -11.46 21.61
N SER A 9 4.75 -12.61 21.24
CA SER A 9 5.43 -13.91 21.44
C SER A 9 6.74 -14.09 20.66
N SER A 10 7.05 -13.20 19.71
CA SER A 10 8.31 -13.23 18.94
C SER A 10 9.42 -12.38 19.57
N HIS A 11 9.11 -11.57 20.59
CA HIS A 11 10.04 -10.58 21.13
C HIS A 11 9.90 -10.51 22.65
N PRO A 12 10.99 -10.68 23.42
CA PRO A 12 10.91 -10.80 24.88
C PRO A 12 10.56 -9.49 25.59
N CYS A 13 10.91 -8.34 25.01
CA CYS A 13 10.70 -7.03 25.62
C CYS A 13 9.28 -6.51 25.35
N LYS A 14 8.87 -5.54 26.17
CA LYS A 14 7.64 -4.78 25.94
C LYS A 14 7.79 -3.87 24.72
N LEU A 15 6.72 -3.76 23.95
CA LEU A 15 6.62 -2.79 22.86
C LEU A 15 5.63 -1.69 23.25
N HIS A 16 5.96 -0.46 22.84
CA HIS A 16 5.16 0.73 23.08
C HIS A 16 4.61 1.23 21.75
N LEU A 17 3.36 1.71 21.76
CA LEU A 17 2.80 2.37 20.59
C LEU A 17 3.54 3.70 20.36
N VAL A 18 4.22 3.81 19.23
CA VAL A 18 4.88 5.02 18.74
C VAL A 18 4.31 5.40 17.38
N ASN A 19 4.65 6.58 16.88
CA ASN A 19 4.23 7.05 15.57
C ASN A 19 5.44 7.58 14.79
N HIS A 20 5.85 6.84 13.74
CA HIS A 20 6.83 7.29 12.77
C HIS A 20 6.19 8.28 11.80
N GLN A 21 6.20 9.55 12.19
CA GLN A 21 5.49 10.60 11.47
C GLN A 21 6.08 10.88 10.08
N ARG A 22 7.40 10.73 9.90
CA ARG A 22 8.09 11.22 8.70
C ARG A 22 8.72 10.12 7.87
N THR A 23 9.16 9.02 8.49
CA THR A 23 9.88 7.95 7.81
C THR A 23 9.08 6.65 7.84
N PRO A 24 9.13 5.83 6.79
CA PRO A 24 8.67 4.47 6.88
C PRO A 24 9.49 3.68 7.89
N TYR A 25 8.91 2.59 8.36
CA TYR A 25 9.60 1.55 9.11
C TYR A 25 9.38 0.21 8.40
N ILE A 26 10.27 -0.74 8.67
CA ILE A 26 10.07 -2.14 8.29
C ILE A 26 9.59 -2.88 9.52
N CYS A 27 8.48 -3.59 9.40
CA CYS A 27 7.99 -4.44 10.48
C CYS A 27 8.89 -5.68 10.60
N ASP A 28 9.54 -5.86 11.74
CA ASP A 28 10.39 -7.03 12.03
C ASP A 28 9.61 -8.35 12.09
N GLY A 29 8.28 -8.27 12.19
CA GLY A 29 7.39 -9.42 12.13
C GLY A 29 7.22 -9.93 10.71
N CYS A 30 6.49 -9.19 9.87
CA CYS A 30 6.12 -9.63 8.52
C CYS A 30 7.10 -9.20 7.42
N MET A 31 8.10 -8.37 7.76
CA MET A 31 9.09 -7.78 6.84
C MET A 31 8.49 -6.85 5.78
N GLU A 32 7.27 -6.35 6.02
CA GLU A 32 6.62 -5.38 5.15
C GLU A 32 6.80 -3.96 5.68
N ILE A 33 6.76 -3.01 4.77
CA ILE A 33 6.84 -1.59 5.10
C ILE A 33 5.57 -1.10 5.80
N GLY A 34 5.72 -0.16 6.72
CA GLY A 34 4.63 0.57 7.37
C GLY A 34 4.92 2.07 7.48
N PHE A 35 3.85 2.84 7.66
CA PHE A 35 3.86 4.28 7.89
C PHE A 35 3.02 4.64 9.10
N GLY A 36 3.41 5.71 9.79
CA GLY A 36 2.70 6.22 10.95
C GLY A 36 2.89 5.32 12.17
N SER A 37 1.78 4.91 12.79
CA SER A 37 1.81 4.18 14.06
C SER A 37 2.39 2.76 13.94
N CYS A 38 3.27 2.39 14.89
CA CYS A 38 3.81 1.05 15.06
C CYS A 38 3.97 0.74 16.56
N TYR A 39 4.19 -0.53 16.88
CA TYR A 39 4.63 -0.93 18.22
C TYR A 39 6.13 -1.15 18.21
N ARG A 40 6.85 -0.39 19.03
CA ARG A 40 8.31 -0.36 19.04
C ARG A 40 8.89 -0.75 20.39
N CYS A 41 9.91 -1.60 20.38
CA CYS A 41 10.85 -1.72 21.48
C CYS A 41 12.08 -0.86 21.17
N GLU A 42 12.28 0.23 21.92
CA GLU A 42 13.41 1.15 21.69
C GLU A 42 14.76 0.48 21.95
N GLU A 43 14.85 -0.36 22.99
CA GLU A 43 16.09 -1.04 23.38
C GLU A 43 16.62 -1.98 22.28
N CYS A 44 15.72 -2.64 21.58
CA CYS A 44 16.07 -3.61 20.54
C CYS A 44 15.92 -3.06 19.12
N ASN A 45 15.43 -1.83 18.96
CA ASN A 45 15.05 -1.26 17.66
C ASN A 45 14.13 -2.23 16.88
N TYR A 46 13.08 -2.73 17.55
CA TYR A 46 12.18 -3.76 17.02
C TYR A 46 10.77 -3.19 16.82
N ASP A 47 10.32 -3.13 15.58
CA ASP A 47 9.07 -2.52 15.16
C ASP A 47 8.06 -3.56 14.66
N LEU A 48 6.81 -3.47 15.11
CA LEU A 48 5.69 -4.27 14.60
C LEU A 48 4.55 -3.40 14.11
N HIS A 49 3.95 -3.78 12.98
CA HIS A 49 2.64 -3.25 12.61
C HIS A 49 1.61 -3.53 13.71
N PRO A 50 0.59 -2.67 13.89
CA PRO A 50 -0.56 -2.95 14.74
C PRO A 50 -1.24 -4.30 14.46
N ASP A 51 -1.29 -4.72 13.19
CA ASP A 51 -1.84 -6.01 12.76
C ASP A 51 -0.92 -7.19 13.07
N CYS A 52 0.40 -6.98 13.11
CA CYS A 52 1.37 -8.02 13.44
C CYS A 52 1.42 -8.28 14.95
N ILE A 53 1.37 -7.23 15.78
CA ILE A 53 1.32 -7.41 17.23
C ILE A 53 0.01 -8.05 17.70
N SER A 54 -1.08 -7.81 16.96
CA SER A 54 -2.43 -8.31 17.28
C SER A 54 -2.79 -9.58 16.50
N ALA A 55 -1.80 -10.26 15.91
CA ALA A 55 -2.05 -11.42 15.08
C ALA A 55 -2.70 -12.54 15.91
N ALA A 56 -3.91 -12.94 15.50
CA ALA A 56 -4.60 -14.07 16.09
C ALA A 56 -3.93 -15.38 15.63
N SER A 57 -4.07 -16.45 16.42
CA SER A 57 -3.55 -17.77 16.03
C SER A 57 -4.16 -18.30 14.73
N SER A 58 -5.38 -17.86 14.39
CA SER A 58 -6.01 -18.16 13.12
C SER A 58 -7.09 -17.18 12.70
N ILE A 59 -7.32 -17.06 11.39
CA ILE A 59 -8.34 -16.18 10.80
C ILE A 59 -9.07 -16.86 9.62
N SER A 60 -10.24 -16.32 9.28
CA SER A 60 -10.91 -16.55 8.00
C SER A 60 -10.96 -15.24 7.21
N HIS A 61 -10.99 -15.34 5.88
CA HIS A 61 -11.11 -14.16 5.01
C HIS A 61 -12.30 -14.33 4.04
N PRO A 62 -13.09 -13.27 3.77
CA PRO A 62 -14.30 -13.37 2.94
C PRO A 62 -14.10 -13.95 1.54
N PHE A 63 -12.94 -13.71 0.93
CA PHE A 63 -12.53 -14.26 -0.38
C PHE A 63 -12.22 -15.75 -0.34
N TYR A 64 -11.84 -16.26 0.82
CA TYR A 64 -11.37 -17.63 0.99
C TYR A 64 -12.21 -18.35 2.06
N ARG A 65 -13.53 -18.39 1.87
CA ARG A 65 -14.49 -18.95 2.86
C ARG A 65 -14.20 -20.38 3.30
N LYS A 66 -13.50 -21.17 2.48
CA LYS A 66 -13.11 -22.57 2.77
C LYS A 66 -11.73 -22.69 3.43
N CYS A 67 -11.06 -21.56 3.70
CA CYS A 67 -9.72 -21.50 4.25
C CYS A 67 -9.78 -21.02 5.70
N ASN A 68 -9.13 -21.78 6.59
CA ASN A 68 -8.75 -21.33 7.91
C ASN A 68 -7.25 -21.08 7.88
N PHE A 69 -6.84 -19.82 7.93
CA PHE A 69 -5.43 -19.47 7.88
C PHE A 69 -4.84 -19.53 9.29
N LYS A 70 -3.74 -20.24 9.44
CA LYS A 70 -2.98 -20.35 10.69
C LYS A 70 -1.82 -19.37 10.67
N PHE A 71 -1.65 -18.66 11.77
CA PHE A 71 -0.51 -17.77 11.94
C PHE A 71 0.77 -18.57 12.14
N LEU A 72 1.81 -18.23 11.40
CA LEU A 72 3.16 -18.74 11.51
C LEU A 72 4.12 -17.56 11.65
N LYS A 73 5.18 -17.73 12.44
CA LYS A 73 6.25 -16.73 12.59
C LYS A 73 7.18 -16.64 11.38
N SER A 74 7.17 -17.67 10.53
CA SER A 74 7.97 -17.74 9.30
C SER A 74 7.24 -18.58 8.25
N PRO A 75 7.48 -18.31 6.96
CA PRO A 75 6.91 -19.10 5.87
C PRO A 75 7.56 -20.49 5.77
N ARG A 76 6.88 -21.39 5.06
CA ARG A 76 7.44 -22.69 4.66
C ARG A 76 7.92 -22.63 3.20
N GLY A 77 9.20 -22.36 3.03
CA GLY A 77 9.83 -22.16 1.72
C GLY A 77 9.54 -20.79 1.13
N GLU A 78 9.85 -20.62 -0.15
CA GLU A 78 9.54 -19.40 -0.90
C GLU A 78 8.04 -19.28 -1.14
N ARG A 79 7.44 -18.18 -0.67
CA ARG A 79 6.01 -17.94 -0.72
C ARG A 79 5.73 -16.50 -1.11
N LEU A 80 4.62 -16.31 -1.82
CA LEU A 80 4.07 -15.00 -2.17
C LEU A 80 2.75 -14.80 -1.45
N CYS A 81 2.48 -13.56 -1.07
CA CYS A 81 1.20 -13.18 -0.49
C CYS A 81 0.13 -13.14 -1.57
N ASP A 82 -0.94 -13.92 -1.43
CA ASP A 82 -2.07 -13.95 -2.38
C ASP A 82 -2.79 -12.60 -2.50
N ALA A 83 -2.67 -11.73 -1.49
CA ALA A 83 -3.30 -10.41 -1.49
C ALA A 83 -2.49 -9.33 -2.19
N CYS A 84 -1.19 -9.24 -1.94
CA CYS A 84 -0.37 -8.18 -2.55
C CYS A 84 0.63 -8.68 -3.58
N GLY A 85 0.77 -9.99 -3.78
CA GLY A 85 1.79 -10.58 -4.65
C GLY A 85 3.21 -10.54 -4.09
N GLY A 86 3.51 -9.70 -3.10
CA GLY A 86 4.86 -9.57 -2.53
C GLY A 86 5.33 -10.81 -1.76
N ASP A 87 6.65 -10.93 -1.62
CA ASP A 87 7.31 -12.01 -0.89
C ASP A 87 6.84 -12.10 0.56
N VAL A 88 6.63 -13.32 1.04
CA VAL A 88 6.44 -13.57 2.46
C VAL A 88 7.79 -13.91 3.06
N LYS A 89 8.36 -12.99 3.84
CA LYS A 89 9.70 -13.15 4.45
C LYS A 89 9.66 -13.35 5.98
N GLY A 90 8.50 -13.24 6.60
CA GLY A 90 8.33 -13.37 8.05
C GLY A 90 6.94 -13.87 8.42
N PHE A 91 6.28 -13.18 9.35
CA PHE A 91 4.94 -13.50 9.84
C PHE A 91 3.96 -13.66 8.68
N VAL A 92 3.21 -14.75 8.74
CA VAL A 92 2.30 -15.16 7.68
C VAL A 92 1.08 -15.87 8.23
N TYR A 93 -0.05 -15.64 7.59
CA TYR A 93 -1.23 -16.46 7.69
C TYR A 93 -1.23 -17.47 6.55
N HIS A 94 -1.03 -18.76 6.88
CA HIS A 94 -0.94 -19.86 5.92
C HIS A 94 -2.20 -20.73 5.95
N CYS A 95 -2.77 -21.05 4.78
CA CYS A 95 -3.84 -22.04 4.68
C CYS A 95 -3.35 -23.36 4.08
N GLU A 96 -3.16 -24.37 4.93
CA GLU A 96 -2.70 -25.71 4.53
C GLU A 96 -3.55 -26.33 3.41
N LYS A 97 -4.88 -26.13 3.45
CA LYS A 97 -5.80 -26.74 2.49
C LYS A 97 -5.61 -26.22 1.06
N SER A 98 -5.23 -24.95 0.90
CA SER A 98 -5.15 -24.28 -0.40
C SER A 98 -3.74 -23.86 -0.79
N GLY A 99 -2.78 -23.96 0.14
CA GLY A 99 -1.42 -23.48 -0.03
C GLY A 99 -1.30 -21.96 -0.11
N ARG A 100 -2.36 -21.21 0.24
CA ARG A 100 -2.40 -19.75 0.17
C ARG A 100 -1.75 -19.11 1.38
N ASP A 101 -1.16 -17.95 1.15
CA ASP A 101 -0.44 -17.18 2.15
C ASP A 101 -0.86 -15.70 2.15
N LEU A 102 -1.01 -15.13 3.33
CA LEU A 102 -1.35 -13.71 3.52
C LEU A 102 -0.41 -13.09 4.55
N HIS A 103 0.16 -11.92 4.24
CA HIS A 103 0.76 -11.10 5.29
C HIS A 103 -0.31 -10.70 6.31
N PRO A 104 0.03 -10.56 7.61
CA PRO A 104 -0.91 -10.08 8.62
C PRO A 104 -1.57 -8.74 8.26
N CYS A 105 -0.79 -7.75 7.81
CA CYS A 105 -1.32 -6.45 7.36
C CYS A 105 -2.26 -6.58 6.15
N CYS A 106 -1.92 -7.41 5.16
CA CYS A 106 -2.78 -7.66 4.00
C CYS A 106 -4.10 -8.35 4.39
N SER A 107 -4.07 -9.26 5.37
CA SER A 107 -5.26 -9.97 5.83
C SER A 107 -6.32 -9.10 6.52
N LYS A 108 -5.92 -7.89 6.93
CA LYS A 108 -6.76 -6.91 7.63
C LYS A 108 -7.22 -5.76 6.73
N LEU A 109 -6.90 -5.80 5.44
CA LEU A 109 -7.38 -4.81 4.49
C LEU A 109 -8.92 -4.75 4.51
N PRO A 110 -9.51 -3.56 4.69
CA PRO A 110 -10.95 -3.41 4.72
C PRO A 110 -11.56 -3.73 3.35
N ILE A 111 -12.68 -4.47 3.39
CA ILE A 111 -13.44 -4.86 2.19
C ILE A 111 -14.02 -3.64 1.46
N GLN A 112 -14.30 -2.56 2.19
CA GLN A 112 -14.78 -1.31 1.63
C GLN A 112 -14.14 -0.12 2.33
N ILE A 113 -13.76 0.89 1.57
CA ILE A 113 -13.31 2.19 2.04
C ILE A 113 -14.07 3.29 1.29
N GLU A 114 -14.18 4.46 1.89
CA GLU A 114 -14.88 5.60 1.30
C GLU A 114 -14.04 6.87 1.47
N SER A 115 -13.98 7.69 0.42
CA SER A 115 -13.27 8.96 0.41
C SER A 115 -13.97 9.93 -0.54
N GLU A 116 -14.35 11.12 -0.06
CA GLU A 116 -15.01 12.16 -0.87
C GLU A 116 -16.24 11.67 -1.66
N GLY A 117 -17.03 10.77 -1.08
CA GLY A 117 -18.21 10.17 -1.72
C GLY A 117 -17.89 9.09 -2.78
N VAL A 118 -16.62 8.77 -2.99
CA VAL A 118 -16.19 7.62 -3.80
C VAL A 118 -16.01 6.41 -2.88
N LYS A 119 -16.84 5.39 -3.10
CA LYS A 119 -16.70 4.09 -2.42
C LYS A 119 -15.78 3.19 -3.24
N LEU A 120 -14.82 2.54 -2.58
CA LEU A 120 -13.95 1.55 -3.17
C LEU A 120 -14.12 0.20 -2.47
N ASN A 121 -14.28 -0.84 -3.27
CA ASN A 121 -14.39 -2.21 -2.79
C ASN A 121 -13.09 -2.95 -3.07
N LEU A 122 -12.64 -3.73 -2.09
CA LEU A 122 -11.59 -4.70 -2.27
C LEU A 122 -12.14 -5.86 -3.11
N GLN A 123 -11.35 -6.32 -4.08
CA GLN A 123 -11.65 -7.45 -4.96
C GLN A 123 -10.46 -8.40 -5.04
N GLU A 124 -10.72 -9.69 -5.28
CA GLU A 124 -9.67 -10.73 -5.40
C GLU A 124 -8.77 -10.54 -6.63
N LYS A 125 -9.28 -9.86 -7.67
CA LYS A 125 -8.58 -9.60 -8.92
C LYS A 125 -9.28 -8.48 -9.68
N LEU A 126 -8.54 -7.74 -10.49
CA LEU A 126 -9.14 -6.81 -11.44
C LEU A 126 -9.78 -7.53 -12.64
N THR A 127 -10.87 -6.97 -13.14
CA THR A 127 -11.50 -7.31 -14.41
C THR A 127 -11.05 -6.39 -15.55
N VAL A 128 -10.68 -5.15 -15.21
CA VAL A 128 -10.14 -4.14 -16.12
C VAL A 128 -8.66 -3.86 -15.81
N GLU A 129 -8.02 -3.01 -16.61
CA GLU A 129 -6.63 -2.64 -16.36
C GLU A 129 -6.49 -1.77 -15.11
N CYS A 130 -5.41 -2.01 -14.37
CA CYS A 130 -5.00 -1.14 -13.27
C CYS A 130 -4.65 0.25 -13.79
N SER A 131 -5.19 1.28 -13.14
CA SER A 131 -4.96 2.69 -13.46
C SER A 131 -3.49 3.11 -13.30
N TRP A 132 -2.69 2.33 -12.57
CA TRP A 132 -1.24 2.52 -12.43
C TRP A 132 -0.44 1.77 -13.51
N CYS A 133 -0.49 0.43 -13.50
CA CYS A 133 0.45 -0.37 -14.28
C CYS A 133 -0.07 -0.72 -15.68
N GLY A 134 -1.33 -0.39 -15.99
CA GLY A 134 -1.98 -0.74 -17.26
C GLY A 134 -2.21 -2.24 -17.46
N LYS A 135 -2.01 -3.07 -16.43
CA LYS A 135 -2.19 -4.53 -16.50
C LYS A 135 -3.38 -4.97 -15.68
N ARG A 136 -4.01 -6.09 -16.07
CA ARG A 136 -5.07 -6.75 -15.27
C ARG A 136 -4.50 -7.62 -14.14
N ARG A 137 -3.28 -8.11 -14.31
CA ARG A 137 -2.55 -8.99 -13.37
C ARG A 137 -1.22 -8.34 -13.01
N LEU A 138 -0.64 -8.78 -11.90
CA LEU A 138 0.66 -8.30 -11.45
C LEU A 138 1.79 -8.86 -12.35
N TRP A 139 2.10 -10.15 -12.19
CA TRP A 139 3.03 -10.90 -13.03
C TRP A 139 2.60 -12.37 -13.12
N ASP A 140 3.03 -13.05 -14.17
CA ASP A 140 2.69 -14.46 -14.47
C ASP A 140 1.19 -14.78 -14.28
N LYS A 141 0.89 -15.65 -13.30
CA LYS A 141 -0.46 -16.06 -12.92
C LYS A 141 -0.96 -15.35 -11.65
N VAL A 142 -0.16 -14.46 -11.05
CA VAL A 142 -0.48 -13.74 -9.82
C VAL A 142 -1.40 -12.56 -10.14
N THR A 143 -2.62 -12.59 -9.61
CA THR A 143 -3.58 -11.49 -9.78
C THR A 143 -3.40 -10.40 -8.73
N GLY A 144 -3.27 -10.81 -7.46
CA GLY A 144 -3.31 -9.90 -6.31
C GLY A 144 -4.69 -9.24 -6.11
N TRP A 145 -4.97 -8.86 -4.87
CA TRP A 145 -6.16 -8.08 -4.53
C TRP A 145 -6.05 -6.65 -5.04
N SER A 146 -7.20 -6.01 -5.15
CA SER A 146 -7.31 -4.68 -5.76
C SER A 146 -8.45 -3.87 -5.19
N TYR A 147 -8.27 -2.55 -5.10
CA TYR A 147 -9.36 -1.62 -4.81
C TYR A 147 -9.97 -1.12 -6.11
N VAL A 148 -11.30 -1.23 -6.20
CA VAL A 148 -12.10 -0.83 -7.36
C VAL A 148 -13.21 0.12 -6.91
N SER A 149 -13.28 1.31 -7.49
CA SER A 149 -14.36 2.26 -7.17
C SER A 149 -15.72 1.81 -7.70
N THR A 150 -16.79 2.16 -6.99
CA THR A 150 -18.17 1.90 -7.44
C THR A 150 -18.56 2.69 -8.68
N CYS A 151 -17.90 3.83 -8.95
CA CYS A 151 -18.02 4.56 -10.21
C CYS A 151 -17.20 3.93 -11.35
N ASN A 152 -16.43 2.87 -11.08
CA ASN A 152 -15.61 2.15 -12.05
C ASN A 152 -14.51 3.01 -12.72
N GLU A 153 -14.06 4.08 -12.06
CA GLU A 153 -12.99 4.98 -12.54
C GLU A 153 -11.62 4.66 -11.95
N PHE A 154 -11.57 4.11 -10.73
CA PHE A 154 -10.32 3.89 -9.99
C PHE A 154 -10.09 2.39 -9.78
N HIS A 155 -8.99 1.87 -10.32
CA HIS A 155 -8.65 0.45 -10.30
C HIS A 155 -7.19 0.29 -9.91
N PHE A 156 -6.91 -0.18 -8.69
CA PHE A 156 -5.52 -0.31 -8.23
C PHE A 156 -5.28 -1.66 -7.60
N HIS A 157 -4.27 -2.38 -8.09
CA HIS A 157 -3.72 -3.49 -7.34
C HIS A 157 -3.15 -2.98 -6.01
N VAL A 158 -3.32 -3.76 -4.94
CA VAL A 158 -2.70 -3.47 -3.65
C VAL A 158 -1.18 -3.32 -3.82
N ASN A 159 -0.54 -4.19 -4.61
CA ASN A 159 0.89 -4.09 -4.91
C ASN A 159 1.30 -2.76 -5.55
N CYS A 160 0.56 -2.32 -6.57
CA CYS A 160 0.88 -1.09 -7.30
C CYS A 160 0.83 0.13 -6.37
N VAL A 161 -0.09 0.13 -5.39
CA VAL A 161 -0.13 1.20 -4.38
C VAL A 161 1.06 1.13 -3.43
N LYS A 162 1.51 -0.08 -3.05
CA LYS A 162 2.75 -0.24 -2.27
C LYS A 162 3.97 0.29 -3.02
N GLU A 163 4.14 -0.13 -4.27
CA GLU A 163 5.23 0.30 -5.15
C GLU A 163 5.20 1.81 -5.41
N MET A 164 4.01 2.39 -5.53
CA MET A 164 3.84 3.84 -5.69
C MET A 164 4.55 4.61 -4.60
N LEU A 165 4.20 4.31 -3.35
CA LEU A 165 4.72 5.09 -2.22
C LEU A 165 6.21 4.87 -2.06
N MET A 166 6.70 3.65 -2.29
CA MET A 166 8.14 3.34 -2.28
C MET A 166 8.92 4.22 -3.27
N LYS A 167 8.46 4.26 -4.52
CA LYS A 167 9.13 5.08 -5.55
C LYS A 167 9.10 6.56 -5.23
N ILE A 168 8.01 7.05 -4.63
CA ILE A 168 7.91 8.44 -4.20
C ILE A 168 8.88 8.72 -3.04
N TRP A 169 8.95 7.82 -2.06
CA TRP A 169 9.82 7.94 -0.90
C TRP A 169 11.30 7.96 -1.29
N GLU A 170 11.74 7.01 -2.13
CA GLU A 170 13.09 6.93 -2.65
C GLU A 170 13.50 8.23 -3.36
N ARG A 171 12.64 8.75 -4.24
CA ARG A 171 12.91 10.01 -4.96
C ARG A 171 13.04 11.22 -4.04
N GLY A 172 12.26 11.28 -2.96
CA GLY A 172 12.36 12.35 -1.97
C GLY A 172 13.67 12.30 -1.17
N HIS A 173 14.15 11.09 -0.84
CA HIS A 173 15.33 10.90 0.00
C HIS A 173 16.68 10.87 -0.74
N PHE A 174 16.72 10.45 -2.01
CA PHE A 174 17.99 10.46 -2.78
C PHE A 174 18.44 11.86 -3.23
N ASN A 175 17.63 12.91 -3.00
CA ASN A 175 18.06 14.31 -3.12
C ASN A 175 18.78 14.85 -1.88
N THR A 176 18.86 14.08 -0.78
CA THR A 176 19.66 14.41 0.41
C THR A 176 20.52 13.20 0.78
N GLN A 177 21.81 13.29 0.45
CA GLN A 177 22.79 12.22 0.66
C GLN A 177 22.83 11.80 2.13
N ASN A 178 22.22 10.65 2.46
CA ASN A 178 22.54 9.70 3.56
C ASN A 178 21.28 8.95 4.05
N ALA A 179 20.82 7.91 3.33
CA ALA A 179 19.82 6.97 3.83
C ALA A 179 20.35 5.51 3.75
N PRO A 180 19.94 4.61 4.67
CA PRO A 180 20.39 3.21 4.66
C PRO A 180 19.91 2.50 3.40
N ARG A 181 20.79 1.75 2.74
CA ARG A 181 20.46 0.96 1.55
C ARG A 181 19.44 -0.13 1.93
N ILE A 182 18.21 0.00 1.47
CA ILE A 182 17.21 -1.08 1.55
C ILE A 182 17.56 -2.08 0.44
N GLY A 183 18.06 -3.24 0.82
CA GLY A 183 18.50 -4.30 -0.10
C GLY A 183 17.32 -4.98 -0.80
N TYR A 184 17.00 -4.53 -2.01
CA TYR A 184 16.32 -5.32 -3.02
C TYR A 184 17.23 -5.45 -4.24
N SER A 185 17.28 -6.65 -4.81
CA SER A 185 18.15 -7.06 -5.91
C SER A 185 18.09 -6.11 -7.12
N ASP A 186 19.27 -5.76 -7.64
CA ASP A 186 19.50 -4.92 -8.82
C ASP A 186 18.72 -5.43 -10.05
N GLY A 187 17.57 -4.81 -10.31
CA GLY A 187 16.98 -4.76 -11.65
C GLY A 187 17.19 -3.35 -12.18
N GLU A 188 17.88 -3.22 -13.32
CA GLU A 188 18.16 -1.93 -13.98
C GLU A 188 16.92 -1.04 -14.06
N ILE A 189 16.88 -0.02 -13.20
CA ILE A 189 15.87 1.04 -13.26
C ILE A 189 16.23 1.91 -14.47
N LYS A 190 15.62 1.61 -15.62
CA LYS A 190 15.66 2.51 -16.77
C LYS A 190 15.08 3.87 -16.35
N ASN A 191 15.85 4.90 -16.65
CA ASN A 191 15.67 6.27 -16.21
C ASN A 191 14.49 6.94 -16.96
N GLU A 192 13.26 6.44 -16.76
CA GLU A 192 12.03 7.07 -17.23
C GLU A 192 11.52 8.03 -16.13
N ASN A 193 12.22 9.16 -16.06
CA ASN A 193 11.92 10.26 -15.15
C ASN A 193 10.70 11.06 -15.60
N ILE A 194 9.95 11.57 -14.61
CA ILE A 194 8.88 12.57 -14.73
C ILE A 194 7.64 12.05 -15.47
N ASN A 195 6.71 11.36 -14.78
CA ASN A 195 5.26 11.32 -15.12
C ASN A 195 4.38 10.37 -14.28
N ILE A 196 4.74 9.97 -13.06
CA ILE A 196 3.92 8.97 -12.31
C ILE A 196 2.47 9.44 -12.05
N PHE A 197 2.26 10.73 -11.77
CA PHE A 197 0.91 11.32 -11.70
C PHE A 197 0.38 11.73 -13.10
N MET A 198 1.23 12.16 -14.02
CA MET A 198 0.84 12.59 -15.38
C MET A 198 0.51 11.43 -16.35
N THR A 199 0.84 10.17 -16.04
CA THR A 199 0.36 9.01 -16.81
C THR A 199 -1.16 8.82 -16.68
N MET A 200 -1.77 9.30 -15.60
CA MET A 200 -3.24 9.43 -15.52
C MET A 200 -3.77 10.55 -16.43
N ASP A 201 -3.04 11.66 -16.59
CA ASP A 201 -3.44 12.76 -17.48
C ASP A 201 -3.62 12.31 -18.93
N ARG A 202 -2.70 11.52 -19.50
CA ARG A 202 -2.77 11.13 -20.93
C ARG A 202 -4.00 10.30 -21.29
N ARG A 203 -4.49 9.42 -20.40
CA ARG A 203 -5.66 8.56 -20.67
C ARG A 203 -6.99 9.32 -20.54
N ILE A 204 -7.04 10.34 -19.68
CA ILE A 204 -8.23 11.18 -19.48
C ILE A 204 -8.33 12.25 -20.57
N VAL A 205 -7.21 12.91 -20.90
CA VAL A 205 -7.16 13.95 -21.93
C VAL A 205 -7.42 13.37 -23.33
N GLY A 206 -6.90 12.18 -23.65
CA GLY A 206 -7.06 11.55 -24.97
C GLY A 206 -8.51 11.23 -25.38
N ASN A 207 -9.43 11.08 -24.43
CA ASN A 207 -10.85 10.86 -24.72
C ASN A 207 -11.67 12.16 -24.86
N THR A 208 -11.08 13.32 -24.58
CA THR A 208 -11.83 14.59 -24.45
C THR A 208 -11.63 15.53 -25.64
N GLU A 209 -10.71 15.23 -26.56
CA GLU A 209 -10.36 16.10 -27.71
C GLU A 209 -11.45 16.22 -28.80
N GLN A 210 -12.63 15.62 -28.65
CA GLN A 210 -13.68 15.65 -29.68
C GLN A 210 -14.95 16.44 -29.35
N ARG A 211 -15.00 17.24 -28.27
CA ARG A 211 -16.19 18.08 -28.00
C ARG A 211 -15.85 19.54 -27.68
N THR A 212 -16.20 20.41 -28.62
CA THR A 212 -16.23 21.87 -28.51
C THR A 212 -17.24 22.33 -27.46
N VAL A 213 -16.85 22.33 -26.17
CA VAL A 213 -17.60 22.95 -25.07
C VAL A 213 -16.63 23.75 -24.19
N ASN A 214 -17.09 24.89 -23.64
CA ASN A 214 -16.35 25.91 -22.88
C ASN A 214 -15.12 25.42 -22.09
N ARG A 215 -13.94 25.89 -22.51
CA ARG A 215 -12.61 25.61 -21.95
C ARG A 215 -12.49 25.85 -20.43
N THR A 216 -13.21 26.83 -19.88
CA THR A 216 -13.25 27.14 -18.44
C THR A 216 -14.04 26.13 -17.62
N ARG A 217 -15.25 25.73 -18.07
CA ARG A 217 -16.04 24.69 -17.38
C ARG A 217 -15.37 23.31 -17.42
N ILE A 218 -14.64 23.02 -18.51
CA ILE A 218 -13.81 21.81 -18.61
C ILE A 218 -12.68 21.87 -17.59
N ARG A 219 -11.99 23.02 -17.46
CA ARG A 219 -10.91 23.19 -16.48
C ARG A 219 -11.40 22.98 -15.05
N ASP A 220 -12.54 23.58 -14.68
CA ASP A 220 -13.12 23.43 -13.33
C ASP A 220 -13.51 21.97 -13.04
N GLY A 221 -14.01 21.25 -14.05
CA GLY A 221 -14.31 19.82 -13.95
C GLY A 221 -13.07 18.95 -13.77
N VAL A 222 -12.00 19.24 -14.51
CA VAL A 222 -10.71 18.53 -14.42
C VAL A 222 -10.05 18.76 -13.06
N GLU A 223 -10.03 20.00 -12.57
CA GLU A 223 -9.48 20.32 -11.24
C GLU A 223 -10.23 19.59 -10.13
N LYS A 224 -11.57 19.56 -10.21
CA LYS A 224 -12.41 18.82 -9.27
C LYS A 224 -12.13 17.33 -9.30
N TYR A 225 -12.03 16.73 -10.49
CA TYR A 225 -11.67 15.31 -10.64
C TYR A 225 -10.33 15.01 -9.96
N TRP A 226 -9.31 15.83 -10.23
CA TRP A 226 -7.97 15.60 -9.70
C TRP A 226 -7.90 15.72 -8.17
N ARG A 227 -8.68 16.64 -7.61
CA ARG A 227 -8.85 16.75 -6.16
C ARG A 227 -9.41 15.46 -5.55
N ILE A 228 -10.45 14.88 -6.17
CA ILE A 228 -11.06 13.62 -5.72
C ILE A 228 -10.05 12.48 -5.86
N ALA A 229 -9.39 12.35 -7.02
CA ALA A 229 -8.41 11.30 -7.28
C ALA A 229 -7.27 11.29 -6.24
N LYS A 230 -6.72 12.47 -5.91
CA LYS A 230 -5.67 12.61 -4.87
C LYS A 230 -6.13 12.09 -3.50
N LEU A 231 -7.35 12.43 -3.09
CA LEU A 231 -7.89 12.05 -1.79
C LEU A 231 -8.23 10.55 -1.74
N VAL A 232 -8.80 10.00 -2.82
CA VAL A 232 -8.99 8.56 -2.99
C VAL A 232 -7.67 7.82 -2.87
N MET A 233 -6.63 8.25 -3.60
CA MET A 233 -5.31 7.62 -3.52
C MET A 233 -4.72 7.69 -2.13
N ARG A 234 -4.79 8.84 -1.45
CA ARG A 234 -4.33 8.99 -0.07
C ARG A 234 -5.03 7.98 0.85
N THR A 235 -6.35 7.83 0.75
CA THR A 235 -7.11 6.86 1.55
C THR A 235 -6.69 5.42 1.29
N ILE A 236 -6.48 5.02 0.03
CA ILE A 236 -6.01 3.67 -0.31
C ILE A 236 -4.61 3.43 0.26
N ILE A 237 -3.70 4.39 0.13
CA ILE A 237 -2.34 4.27 0.69
C ILE A 237 -2.39 4.13 2.22
N SER A 238 -3.12 5.02 2.91
CA SER A 238 -3.27 4.98 4.38
C SER A 238 -3.83 3.66 4.86
N THR A 239 -4.72 3.07 4.06
CA THR A 239 -5.34 1.78 4.34
C THR A 239 -4.36 0.61 4.19
N ILE A 240 -3.50 0.65 3.16
CA ILE A 240 -2.59 -0.46 2.85
C ILE A 240 -1.32 -0.42 3.71
N LEU A 241 -0.79 0.78 3.97
CA LEU A 241 0.54 0.97 4.53
C LEU A 241 0.52 1.61 5.93
N GLY A 242 -0.64 2.02 6.44
CA GLY A 242 -0.72 2.90 7.61
C GLY A 242 -0.61 4.37 7.21
N ASP A 243 -0.87 5.29 8.14
CA ASP A 243 -1.01 6.72 7.84
C ASP A 243 0.30 7.35 7.34
N PRO A 244 0.44 7.65 6.04
CA PRO A 244 1.62 8.28 5.49
C PRO A 244 1.44 9.80 5.46
N THR A 245 0.37 10.36 6.06
CA THR A 245 -0.07 11.74 5.83
C THR A 245 1.10 12.71 5.95
N LEU A 246 1.84 12.67 7.05
CA LEU A 246 2.96 13.57 7.29
C LEU A 246 4.21 13.27 6.43
N ALA A 247 4.41 12.02 6.01
CA ALA A 247 5.41 11.67 5.00
C ALA A 247 5.05 12.25 3.63
N ILE A 248 3.76 12.24 3.26
CA ILE A 248 3.25 12.76 1.99
C ILE A 248 3.13 14.30 2.00
N THR A 249 2.81 14.94 3.13
CA THR A 249 2.70 16.41 3.20
C THR A 249 4.04 17.07 2.86
N TRP A 250 5.16 16.53 3.35
CA TRP A 250 6.51 16.98 3.00
C TRP A 250 6.81 16.80 1.48
N LEU A 251 6.37 15.68 0.90
CA LEU A 251 6.52 15.40 -0.53
C LEU A 251 5.67 16.33 -1.41
N VAL A 252 4.45 16.65 -1.00
CA VAL A 252 3.56 17.58 -1.73
C VAL A 252 4.10 19.01 -1.63
N GLU A 253 4.65 19.43 -0.49
CA GLU A 253 5.31 20.74 -0.34
C GLU A 253 6.55 20.88 -1.24
N SER A 254 7.36 19.82 -1.40
CA SER A 254 8.51 19.81 -2.31
C SER A 254 8.13 19.87 -3.80
N LEU A 255 6.93 19.43 -4.15
CA LEU A 255 6.40 19.48 -5.53
C LEU A 255 5.74 20.82 -5.87
N ILE A 256 5.29 21.57 -4.85
CA ILE A 256 4.69 22.91 -5.00
C ILE A 256 5.76 24.00 -4.98
N SER A 257 6.90 23.79 -4.31
CA SER A 257 8.01 24.76 -4.28
C SER A 257 8.87 24.76 -5.56
N SER A 258 8.56 23.89 -6.52
CA SER A 258 9.26 23.75 -7.80
C SER A 258 8.40 24.15 -9.02
N SER A 259 7.27 24.82 -8.79
CA SER A 259 6.41 25.44 -9.82
C SER A 259 6.41 26.96 -9.73
#